data_AF-A0A1X7V1I4-F1
#
_entry.id   AF-A0A1X7V1I4-F1
#
_cell.length_a   1.000
_cell.length_b   1.000
_cell.length_c   1.000
_cell.angle_alpha   90.00
_cell.angle_beta   90.00
_cell.angle_gamma   90.00
#
_symmetry.space_group_name_H-M   'P 1'
#
loop_
_entity.id
_entity.type
_entity.pdbx_description
1 polymer ?
#
loop_
_entity_poly.entity_id
_entity_poly.type
_entity_poly.pdbx_seq_one_letter_code
_entity_poly.pdbx_strand_id
1 'polypeptide(L)'
;MDQNKELQELKSELNQANSLLQEAHKRIKELEKDLDEEKQKSSSIMKQSLREKEELLVKISALKQEQGQHKVKDCQDASVQFDYLIPHSDSLDSSFITVGSKLFHLQGDTHRSFQWEKYGFRLHCPEGAVSKDTEVAVTAIAGGNFIVPKGTMLVSAVYAISVSKPLLQPLVIEMQHCVDLRYEGQTRCLKFVETPMKYPYQFIPIEGGSFRVGNRYGSLTAIKFCLNAIVAEMSNGDRDSSKNLETPSEDSKHDVMETDTSGVDGGHQ
;
A
#
# COMPACT_ATOMS: atom_id res chain seq x y z
N MET A 1 -70.10 41.57 2.30
CA MET A 1 -69.09 42.66 2.16
C MET A 1 -67.69 42.11 1.85
N ASP A 2 -67.55 40.79 1.79
CA ASP A 2 -66.32 40.09 2.18
C ASP A 2 -65.37 39.90 0.99
N GLN A 3 -65.92 39.67 -0.21
CA GLN A 3 -65.15 39.57 -1.47
C GLN A 3 -64.27 40.79 -1.77
N ASN A 4 -64.70 42.00 -1.37
CA ASN A 4 -63.90 43.21 -1.58
C ASN A 4 -62.72 43.30 -0.57
N LYS A 5 -62.87 42.68 0.60
CA LYS A 5 -61.81 42.58 1.62
C LYS A 5 -60.76 41.54 1.17
N GLU A 6 -61.19 40.37 0.74
CA GLU A 6 -60.32 39.33 0.16
C GLU A 6 -59.52 39.86 -1.05
N LEU A 7 -60.17 40.60 -1.95
CA LEU A 7 -59.51 41.22 -3.10
C LEU A 7 -58.49 42.30 -2.71
N GLN A 8 -58.69 42.98 -1.58
CA GLN A 8 -57.74 43.97 -1.06
C GLN A 8 -56.55 43.29 -0.38
N GLU A 9 -56.79 42.18 0.31
CA GLU A 9 -55.78 41.34 0.99
C GLU A 9 -54.84 40.68 -0.05
N LEU A 10 -55.41 40.00 -1.07
CA LEU A 10 -54.65 39.42 -2.19
C LEU A 10 -53.80 40.45 -2.95
N LYS A 11 -54.29 41.69 -3.09
CA LYS A 11 -53.48 42.79 -3.69
C LYS A 11 -52.31 43.20 -2.82
N SER A 12 -52.47 43.17 -1.50
CA SER A 12 -51.39 43.44 -0.54
C SER A 12 -50.31 42.36 -0.62
N GLU A 13 -50.71 41.09 -0.59
CA GLU A 13 -49.81 39.95 -0.74
C GLU A 13 -49.06 39.95 -2.07
N LEU A 14 -49.75 40.21 -3.19
CA LEU A 14 -49.13 40.30 -4.52
C LEU A 14 -48.07 41.41 -4.60
N ASN A 15 -48.35 42.58 -4.00
CA ASN A 15 -47.38 43.68 -3.94
C ASN A 15 -46.17 43.32 -3.08
N GLN A 16 -46.38 42.64 -1.94
CA GLN A 16 -45.30 42.17 -1.08
C GLN A 16 -44.43 41.09 -1.77
N ALA A 17 -45.06 40.13 -2.44
CA ALA A 17 -44.37 39.09 -3.20
C ALA A 17 -43.54 39.69 -4.36
N ASN A 18 -44.08 40.66 -5.09
CA ASN A 18 -43.34 41.38 -6.13
C ASN A 18 -42.12 42.15 -5.57
N SER A 19 -42.26 42.77 -4.39
CA SER A 19 -41.14 43.46 -3.73
C SER A 19 -40.03 42.49 -3.32
N LEU A 20 -40.39 41.33 -2.74
CA LEU A 20 -39.43 40.28 -2.37
C LEU A 20 -38.72 39.68 -3.60
N LEU A 21 -39.46 39.50 -4.71
CA LEU A 21 -38.92 38.97 -5.96
C LEU A 21 -37.92 39.96 -6.62
N GLN A 22 -38.17 41.27 -6.55
CA GLN A 22 -37.20 42.28 -6.97
C GLN A 22 -35.93 42.25 -6.12
N GLU A 23 -36.05 42.10 -4.79
CA GLU A 23 -34.89 42.02 -3.91
C GLU A 23 -34.08 40.73 -4.14
N ALA A 24 -34.75 39.59 -4.34
CA ALA A 24 -34.11 38.33 -4.70
C ALA A 24 -33.33 38.42 -6.01
N HIS A 25 -33.91 39.02 -7.07
CA HIS A 25 -33.19 39.25 -8.33
C HIS A 25 -31.96 40.14 -8.16
N LYS A 26 -32.02 41.18 -7.30
CA LYS A 26 -30.85 42.03 -7.02
C LYS A 26 -29.73 41.23 -6.36
N ARG A 27 -30.05 40.40 -5.36
CA ARG A 27 -29.08 39.55 -4.65
C ARG A 27 -28.47 38.47 -5.56
N ILE A 28 -29.27 37.85 -6.43
CA ILE A 28 -28.77 36.88 -7.43
C ILE A 28 -27.71 37.54 -8.33
N LYS A 29 -28.00 38.73 -8.86
CA LYS A 29 -27.08 39.46 -9.74
C LYS A 29 -25.78 39.89 -9.05
N GLU A 30 -25.85 40.18 -7.75
CA GLU A 30 -24.66 40.46 -6.92
C GLU A 30 -23.82 39.18 -6.74
N LEU A 31 -24.45 38.05 -6.40
CA LEU A 31 -23.77 36.75 -6.26
C LEU A 31 -23.16 36.22 -7.57
N GLU A 32 -23.79 36.44 -8.72
CA GLU A 32 -23.24 36.09 -10.04
C GLU A 32 -21.93 36.83 -10.32
N LYS A 33 -21.87 38.14 -9.98
CA LYS A 33 -20.66 38.95 -10.13
C LYS A 33 -19.54 38.47 -9.20
N ASP A 34 -19.84 38.24 -7.93
CA ASP A 34 -18.86 37.76 -6.95
C ASP A 34 -18.30 36.37 -7.33
N LEU A 35 -19.15 35.50 -7.88
CA LEU A 35 -18.76 34.19 -8.38
C LEU A 35 -17.80 34.27 -9.57
N ASP A 36 -18.00 35.21 -10.50
CA ASP A 36 -17.10 35.39 -11.65
C ASP A 36 -15.77 36.05 -11.24
N GLU A 37 -15.78 36.97 -10.27
CA GLU A 37 -14.55 37.51 -9.68
C GLU A 37 -13.71 36.42 -8.99
N GLU A 38 -14.34 35.54 -8.20
CA GLU A 38 -13.62 34.45 -7.52
C GLU A 38 -13.15 33.36 -8.51
N LYS A 39 -13.91 33.06 -9.57
CA LYS A 39 -13.43 32.20 -10.68
C LYS A 39 -12.19 32.78 -11.36
N GLN A 40 -12.19 34.08 -11.66
CA GLN A 40 -11.07 34.75 -12.33
C GLN A 40 -9.83 34.81 -11.44
N LYS A 41 -10.02 35.03 -10.13
CA LYS A 41 -8.96 34.97 -9.11
C LYS A 41 -8.39 33.55 -8.96
N SER A 42 -9.24 32.53 -8.86
CA SER A 42 -8.84 31.11 -8.83
C SER A 42 -8.06 30.69 -10.09
N SER A 43 -8.52 31.09 -11.28
CA SER A 43 -7.79 30.86 -12.54
C SER A 43 -6.41 31.52 -12.56
N SER A 44 -6.31 32.73 -11.99
CA SER A 44 -5.04 33.47 -11.91
C SER A 44 -4.04 32.81 -10.96
N ILE A 45 -4.50 32.35 -9.79
CA ILE A 45 -3.70 31.59 -8.82
C ILE A 45 -3.20 30.28 -9.45
N MET A 46 -4.09 29.51 -10.10
CA MET A 46 -3.72 28.24 -10.76
C MET A 46 -2.64 28.44 -11.84
N LYS A 47 -2.74 29.50 -12.65
CA LYS A 47 -1.73 29.85 -13.66
C LYS A 47 -0.39 30.27 -13.03
N GLN A 48 -0.41 30.91 -11.86
CA GLN A 48 0.82 31.22 -11.13
C GLN A 48 1.49 29.96 -10.60
N SER A 49 0.75 29.10 -9.89
CA SER A 49 1.30 27.84 -9.35
C SER A 49 1.79 26.88 -10.45
N LEU A 50 1.20 26.91 -11.64
CA LEU A 50 1.71 26.15 -12.80
C LEU A 50 3.11 26.63 -13.22
N ARG A 51 3.31 27.95 -13.35
CA ARG A 51 4.60 28.55 -13.70
C ARG A 51 5.66 28.30 -12.62
N GLU A 52 5.30 28.44 -11.36
CA GLU A 52 6.19 28.13 -10.23
C GLU A 52 6.60 26.65 -10.23
N LYS A 53 5.68 25.73 -10.55
CA LYS A 53 5.98 24.31 -10.72
C LYS A 53 6.92 24.04 -11.90
N GLU A 54 6.73 24.71 -13.04
CA GLU A 54 7.62 24.60 -14.20
C GLU A 54 9.03 25.12 -13.87
N GLU A 55 9.13 26.27 -13.21
CA GLU A 55 10.41 26.85 -12.76
C GLU A 55 11.13 25.93 -11.74
N LEU A 56 10.40 25.32 -10.81
CA LEU A 56 10.93 24.33 -9.88
C LEU A 56 11.40 23.06 -10.58
N LEU A 57 10.69 22.57 -11.61
CA LEU A 57 11.13 21.42 -12.40
C LEU A 57 12.44 21.72 -13.14
N VAL A 58 12.59 22.92 -13.70
CA VAL A 58 13.86 23.37 -14.32
C VAL A 58 14.98 23.44 -13.26
N LYS A 59 14.73 24.07 -12.11
CA LYS A 59 15.71 24.14 -11.00
C LYS A 59 16.12 22.75 -10.47
N ILE A 60 15.18 21.81 -10.34
CA ILE A 60 15.46 20.43 -9.96
C ILE A 60 16.32 19.73 -11.03
N SER A 61 16.08 19.99 -12.32
CA SER A 61 16.91 19.41 -13.39
C SER A 61 18.35 19.96 -13.39
N ALA A 62 18.51 21.27 -13.19
CA ALA A 62 19.81 21.92 -13.06
C ALA A 62 20.57 21.44 -11.81
N LEU A 63 19.92 21.41 -10.64
CA LEU A 63 20.53 20.91 -9.40
C LEU A 63 20.93 19.43 -9.49
N LYS A 64 20.18 18.59 -10.21
CA LYS A 64 20.57 17.20 -10.50
C LYS A 64 21.80 17.12 -11.41
N GLN A 65 21.95 18.04 -12.36
CA GLN A 65 23.10 18.12 -13.24
C GLN A 65 24.35 18.63 -12.51
N GLU A 66 24.21 19.64 -11.63
CA GLU A 66 25.28 20.19 -10.80
C GLU A 66 25.73 19.23 -9.68
N GLN A 67 24.79 18.56 -9.00
CA GLN A 67 25.12 17.48 -8.03
C GLN A 67 25.78 16.27 -8.69
N GLY A 68 25.70 16.13 -10.01
CA GLY A 68 26.43 15.12 -10.77
C GLY A 68 27.96 15.27 -10.73
N GLN A 69 28.50 16.40 -10.23
CA GLN A 69 29.95 16.65 -10.22
C GLN A 69 30.58 16.91 -8.84
N HIS A 70 29.84 17.22 -7.76
CA HIS A 70 30.46 17.57 -6.47
C HIS A 70 29.74 17.01 -5.21
N LYS A 71 30.44 16.08 -4.50
CA LYS A 71 30.16 15.49 -3.16
C LYS A 71 28.90 14.59 -3.06
N VAL A 72 28.94 13.29 -2.72
CA VAL A 72 29.68 12.50 -1.70
C VAL A 72 29.30 12.85 -0.25
N LYS A 73 28.80 11.83 0.49
CA LYS A 73 28.07 11.86 1.80
C LYS A 73 26.61 12.32 1.69
N ASP A 74 25.57 11.48 1.86
CA ASP A 74 25.51 10.07 2.29
C ASP A 74 24.46 9.27 1.48
N CYS A 75 24.85 8.66 0.35
CA CYS A 75 24.12 7.54 -0.29
C CYS A 75 24.88 6.86 -1.46
N GLN A 76 26.18 7.12 -1.63
CA GLN A 76 26.98 6.51 -2.71
C GLN A 76 27.67 5.24 -2.18
N ASP A 77 26.95 4.12 -2.26
CA ASP A 77 27.42 2.83 -2.81
C ASP A 77 26.31 1.76 -2.72
N ALA A 78 25.19 2.02 -3.40
CA ALA A 78 24.07 1.08 -3.48
C ALA A 78 23.63 0.73 -4.91
N SER A 79 24.19 1.38 -5.94
CA SER A 79 23.89 1.09 -7.35
C SER A 79 24.87 0.10 -8.00
N VAL A 80 25.80 -0.44 -7.21
CA VAL A 80 26.63 -1.62 -7.51
C VAL A 80 26.70 -2.48 -6.23
N GLN A 81 25.55 -3.00 -5.79
CA GLN A 81 25.51 -3.96 -4.68
C GLN A 81 25.89 -5.35 -5.19
N PHE A 82 27.19 -5.64 -5.17
CA PHE A 82 27.73 -6.96 -5.43
C PHE A 82 28.46 -7.53 -4.22
N ASP A 83 27.66 -8.00 -3.27
CA ASP A 83 27.89 -9.33 -2.69
C ASP A 83 26.54 -10.05 -2.69
N TYR A 84 26.49 -11.20 -3.36
CA TYR A 84 25.27 -11.66 -4.01
C TYR A 84 24.21 -12.29 -3.11
N LEU A 85 24.53 -12.46 -1.84
CA LEU A 85 23.68 -13.00 -0.81
C LEU A 85 23.88 -12.16 0.44
N ILE A 86 22.80 -12.02 1.21
CA ILE A 86 22.89 -11.66 2.63
C ILE A 86 24.05 -12.50 3.23
N PRO A 87 25.04 -11.88 3.92
CA PRO A 87 26.35 -12.49 4.14
C PRO A 87 26.21 -13.93 4.64
N HIS A 88 26.82 -14.85 3.89
CA HIS A 88 26.78 -16.30 4.12
C HIS A 88 26.96 -16.61 5.60
N SER A 89 25.86 -17.03 6.26
CA SER A 89 25.73 -17.74 7.56
C SER A 89 26.50 -17.27 8.81
N ASP A 90 27.53 -16.43 8.68
CA ASP A 90 28.65 -16.33 9.62
C ASP A 90 28.83 -14.88 10.12
N SER A 91 28.25 -13.89 9.43
CA SER A 91 28.09 -12.51 9.93
C SER A 91 26.65 -12.02 9.90
N LEU A 92 25.69 -12.93 9.71
CA LEU A 92 24.29 -12.64 9.96
C LEU A 92 24.08 -12.49 11.46
N ASP A 93 23.57 -11.32 11.87
CA ASP A 93 22.85 -11.22 13.14
C ASP A 93 21.74 -12.29 13.09
N SER A 94 21.80 -13.27 13.99
CA SER A 94 21.24 -14.64 13.87
C SER A 94 19.70 -14.75 13.80
N SER A 95 19.03 -13.65 13.50
CA SER A 95 17.60 -13.45 13.46
C SER A 95 16.91 -13.89 12.15
N PHE A 96 17.61 -13.87 11.01
CA PHE A 96 16.95 -14.10 9.70
C PHE A 96 16.75 -15.57 9.35
N ILE A 97 15.50 -15.94 9.09
CA ILE A 97 15.08 -17.24 8.59
C ILE A 97 14.92 -17.14 7.06
N THR A 98 16.03 -17.24 6.34
CA THR A 98 16.04 -17.32 4.87
C THR A 98 15.44 -18.64 4.41
N VAL A 99 14.45 -18.59 3.52
CA VAL A 99 13.78 -19.78 2.98
C VAL A 99 14.18 -20.11 1.55
N GLY A 100 14.81 -19.19 0.83
CA GLY A 100 15.43 -19.43 -0.47
C GLY A 100 16.01 -18.16 -1.11
N SER A 101 16.87 -18.33 -2.10
CA SER A 101 17.44 -17.25 -2.92
C SER A 101 17.39 -17.61 -4.41
N LYS A 102 17.31 -16.61 -5.29
CA LYS A 102 17.33 -16.78 -6.75
C LYS A 102 17.99 -15.57 -7.44
N LEU A 103 18.80 -15.86 -8.45
CA LEU A 103 19.44 -14.88 -9.33
C LEU A 103 18.71 -14.85 -10.68
N PHE A 104 18.26 -13.68 -11.11
CA PHE A 104 17.60 -13.44 -12.39
C PHE A 104 18.54 -12.66 -13.32
N HIS A 105 18.81 -13.21 -14.50
CA HIS A 105 19.62 -12.54 -15.52
C HIS A 105 18.70 -11.81 -16.50
N LEU A 106 18.77 -10.48 -16.49
CA LEU A 106 17.95 -9.59 -17.31
C LEU A 106 18.73 -9.10 -18.53
N GLN A 107 18.01 -8.96 -19.65
CA GLN A 107 18.53 -8.38 -20.88
C GLN A 107 17.61 -7.21 -21.25
N GLY A 108 18.19 -6.05 -21.55
CA GLY A 108 17.45 -4.80 -21.77
C GLY A 108 16.68 -4.71 -23.08
N ASP A 109 16.83 -5.70 -23.96
CA ASP A 109 16.28 -5.75 -25.32
C ASP A 109 14.85 -6.30 -25.39
N THR A 110 14.33 -6.89 -24.32
CA THR A 110 13.07 -7.62 -24.33
C THR A 110 12.32 -7.47 -23.02
N HIS A 111 10.99 -7.27 -23.08
CA HIS A 111 10.15 -7.42 -21.90
C HIS A 111 10.21 -8.87 -21.39
N ARG A 112 10.56 -9.06 -20.11
CA ARG A 112 10.63 -10.39 -19.49
C ARG A 112 9.81 -10.46 -18.21
N SER A 113 9.30 -11.64 -17.91
CA SER A 113 8.59 -11.93 -16.67
C SER A 113 9.12 -13.23 -16.09
N PHE A 114 9.62 -13.15 -14.86
CA PHE A 114 10.17 -14.28 -14.12
C PHE A 114 9.26 -14.63 -12.97
N GLN A 115 8.88 -15.90 -12.89
CA GLN A 115 8.03 -16.40 -11.83
C GLN A 115 8.87 -17.24 -10.87
N TRP A 116 8.62 -17.07 -9.57
CA TRP A 116 9.23 -17.82 -8.50
C TRP A 116 8.15 -18.21 -7.47
N GLU A 117 7.15 -18.91 -7.99
CA GLU A 117 5.88 -19.22 -7.30
C GLU A 117 6.08 -19.95 -5.97
N LYS A 118 7.13 -20.79 -5.86
CA LYS A 118 7.50 -21.51 -4.63
C LYS A 118 7.61 -20.58 -3.40
N TYR A 119 8.01 -19.32 -3.62
CA TYR A 119 8.14 -18.31 -2.57
C TYR A 119 7.31 -17.06 -2.88
N GLY A 120 6.23 -17.18 -3.66
CA GLY A 120 5.27 -16.09 -3.84
C GLY A 120 5.82 -14.83 -4.51
N PHE A 121 6.88 -14.92 -5.32
CA PHE A 121 7.52 -13.76 -5.93
C PHE A 121 7.48 -13.80 -7.46
N ARG A 122 7.26 -12.64 -8.09
CA ARG A 122 7.37 -12.44 -9.54
C ARG A 122 8.11 -11.14 -9.83
N LEU A 123 8.86 -11.12 -10.92
CA LEU A 123 9.60 -9.98 -11.42
C LEU A 123 9.29 -9.75 -12.90
N HIS A 124 8.81 -8.56 -13.23
CA HIS A 124 8.58 -8.11 -14.60
C HIS A 124 9.56 -6.99 -14.92
N CYS A 125 10.33 -7.19 -15.99
CA CYS A 125 11.27 -6.22 -16.53
C CYS A 125 10.68 -5.64 -17.81
N PRO A 126 10.30 -4.34 -17.84
CA PRO A 126 9.97 -3.65 -19.07
C PRO A 126 11.14 -3.65 -20.06
N GLU A 127 10.83 -3.53 -21.34
CA GLU A 127 11.83 -3.31 -22.39
C GLU A 127 12.58 -2.00 -22.12
N GLY A 128 13.91 -2.00 -22.27
CA GLY A 128 14.75 -0.84 -21.96
C GLY A 128 14.88 -0.49 -20.47
N ALA A 129 14.31 -1.27 -19.54
CA ALA A 129 14.39 -0.96 -18.11
C ALA A 129 15.79 -1.20 -17.50
N VAL A 130 16.62 -2.00 -18.16
CA VAL A 130 17.95 -2.40 -17.68
C VAL A 130 18.99 -2.36 -18.79
N SER A 131 20.26 -2.28 -18.41
CA SER A 131 21.36 -2.52 -19.34
C SER A 131 21.52 -4.02 -19.66
N LYS A 132 22.29 -4.36 -20.70
CA LYS A 132 22.66 -5.75 -20.98
C LYS A 132 23.39 -6.38 -19.79
N ASP A 133 23.12 -7.66 -19.55
CA ASP A 133 23.75 -8.46 -18.50
C ASP A 133 23.53 -7.81 -17.11
N THR A 134 22.32 -7.29 -16.87
CA THR A 134 21.90 -6.81 -15.55
C THR A 134 21.35 -7.99 -14.77
N GLU A 135 21.76 -8.14 -13.53
CA GLU A 135 21.43 -9.27 -12.69
C GLU A 135 20.65 -8.77 -11.47
N VAL A 136 19.59 -9.50 -11.10
CA VAL A 136 18.74 -9.18 -9.94
C VAL A 136 18.75 -10.38 -9.00
N ALA A 137 19.28 -10.20 -7.79
CA ALA A 137 19.24 -11.21 -6.76
C ALA A 137 18.04 -10.97 -5.83
N VAL A 138 17.33 -12.04 -5.51
CA VAL A 138 16.17 -12.00 -4.60
C VAL A 138 16.33 -13.11 -3.57
N THR A 139 16.27 -12.74 -2.30
CA THR A 139 16.25 -13.68 -1.17
C THR A 139 14.94 -13.54 -0.42
N ALA A 140 14.19 -14.63 -0.30
CA ALA A 140 12.95 -14.70 0.46
C ALA A 140 13.23 -15.10 1.91
N ILE A 141 12.68 -14.34 2.85
CA ILE A 141 12.92 -14.43 4.29
C ILE A 141 11.56 -14.58 4.99
N ALA A 142 11.42 -15.63 5.80
CA ALA A 142 10.17 -15.95 6.51
C ALA A 142 10.10 -15.41 7.94
N GLY A 143 11.24 -15.03 8.53
CA GLY A 143 11.33 -14.53 9.90
C GLY A 143 12.58 -13.67 10.11
N GLY A 144 12.53 -12.75 11.06
CA GLY A 144 13.59 -11.79 11.32
C GLY A 144 13.21 -10.80 12.43
N ASN A 145 14.21 -10.09 12.96
CA ASN A 145 14.00 -9.00 13.91
C ASN A 145 13.51 -7.73 13.18
N PHE A 146 12.33 -7.82 12.57
CA PHE A 146 11.71 -6.78 11.77
C PHE A 146 10.84 -5.86 12.64
N ILE A 147 11.05 -4.55 12.55
CA ILE A 147 10.22 -3.56 13.23
C ILE A 147 9.20 -3.03 12.20
N VAL A 148 7.95 -3.48 12.32
CA VAL A 148 6.85 -3.11 11.41
C VAL A 148 6.09 -1.87 11.89
N PRO A 149 5.37 -1.16 11.00
CA PRO A 149 4.53 -0.03 11.41
C PRO A 149 3.51 -0.41 12.50
N LYS A 150 3.30 0.48 13.48
CA LYS A 150 2.39 0.25 14.60
C LYS A 150 0.98 -0.06 14.10
N GLY A 151 0.34 -1.07 14.68
CA GLY A 151 -1.01 -1.50 14.29
C GLY A 151 -1.06 -2.29 12.99
N THR A 152 0.10 -2.76 12.48
CA THR A 152 0.16 -3.62 11.29
C THR A 152 0.86 -4.95 11.58
N MET A 153 0.63 -5.95 10.72
CA MET A 153 1.26 -7.26 10.76
C MET A 153 1.79 -7.63 9.37
N LEU A 154 2.96 -8.28 9.28
CA LEU A 154 3.45 -8.85 8.02
C LEU A 154 2.49 -9.93 7.52
N VAL A 155 2.12 -9.83 6.23
CA VAL A 155 1.22 -10.79 5.56
C VAL A 155 1.84 -11.41 4.32
N SER A 156 3.11 -11.09 4.02
CA SER A 156 3.96 -11.74 3.01
C SER A 156 5.27 -12.21 3.65
N ALA A 157 6.07 -12.98 2.90
CA ALA A 157 7.50 -13.04 3.16
C ALA A 157 8.15 -11.66 3.00
N VAL A 158 9.33 -11.46 3.59
CA VAL A 158 10.20 -10.32 3.31
C VAL A 158 11.15 -10.70 2.18
N TYR A 159 11.32 -9.84 1.19
CA TYR A 159 12.21 -10.06 0.06
C TYR A 159 13.37 -9.07 0.12
N ALA A 160 14.58 -9.57 0.31
CA ALA A 160 15.80 -8.81 0.05
C ALA A 160 16.06 -8.83 -1.45
N ILE A 161 16.00 -7.67 -2.10
CA ILE A 161 16.24 -7.54 -3.54
C ILE A 161 17.47 -6.64 -3.75
N SER A 162 18.40 -7.05 -4.61
CA SER A 162 19.53 -6.24 -5.04
C SER A 162 19.72 -6.33 -6.56
N VAL A 163 20.38 -5.34 -7.15
CA VAL A 163 20.61 -5.26 -8.60
C VAL A 163 22.06 -4.87 -8.88
N SER A 164 22.65 -5.54 -9.87
CA SER A 164 24.02 -5.37 -10.34
C SER A 164 24.42 -3.96 -10.77
N LYS A 165 23.47 -3.22 -11.32
CA LYS A 165 23.67 -2.05 -12.18
C LYS A 165 22.50 -1.09 -12.00
N PRO A 166 22.68 0.22 -12.22
CA PRO A 166 21.58 1.18 -12.22
C PRO A 166 20.46 0.76 -13.19
N LEU A 167 19.22 0.89 -12.74
CA LEU A 167 18.04 0.71 -13.59
C LEU A 167 17.82 1.95 -14.46
N LEU A 168 17.41 1.73 -15.70
CA LEU A 168 17.05 2.80 -16.64
C LEU A 168 15.55 3.14 -16.55
N GLN A 169 14.72 2.15 -16.20
CA GLN A 169 13.31 2.32 -15.85
C GLN A 169 12.97 1.42 -14.66
N PRO A 170 11.90 1.70 -13.90
CA PRO A 170 11.47 0.83 -12.82
C PRO A 170 11.13 -0.60 -13.30
N LEU A 171 11.40 -1.60 -12.46
CA LEU A 171 10.85 -2.95 -12.64
C LEU A 171 9.51 -3.05 -11.88
N VAL A 172 8.70 -4.04 -12.21
CA VAL A 172 7.49 -4.36 -11.44
C VAL A 172 7.72 -5.68 -10.72
N ILE A 173 7.58 -5.68 -9.39
CA ILE A 173 7.58 -6.89 -8.57
C ILE A 173 6.15 -7.23 -8.16
N GLU A 174 5.81 -8.51 -8.14
CA GLU A 174 4.61 -8.98 -7.44
C GLU A 174 5.01 -9.84 -6.24
N MET A 175 4.40 -9.56 -5.10
CA MET A 175 4.64 -10.26 -3.83
C MET A 175 3.33 -10.87 -3.33
N GLN A 176 3.37 -12.15 -3.00
CA GLN A 176 2.21 -12.89 -2.50
C GLN A 176 1.92 -12.54 -1.03
N HIS A 177 0.65 -12.37 -0.70
CA HIS A 177 0.14 -12.18 0.65
C HIS A 177 -0.88 -13.27 1.05
N CYS A 178 -1.01 -13.53 2.35
CA CYS A 178 -1.96 -14.50 2.90
C CYS A 178 -3.39 -13.94 3.09
N VAL A 179 -3.60 -12.62 2.96
CA VAL A 179 -4.92 -11.99 3.18
C VAL A 179 -5.94 -12.38 2.10
N ASP A 180 -7.15 -12.73 2.52
CA ASP A 180 -8.29 -13.00 1.62
C ASP A 180 -9.07 -11.73 1.29
N LEU A 181 -8.74 -11.11 0.15
CA LEU A 181 -9.38 -9.91 -0.37
C LEU A 181 -10.69 -10.29 -1.10
N ARG A 182 -11.82 -10.10 -0.41
CA ARG A 182 -13.19 -10.39 -0.89
C ARG A 182 -13.94 -9.15 -1.39
N TYR A 183 -13.56 -7.95 -0.94
CA TYR A 183 -14.16 -6.68 -1.37
C TYR A 183 -13.16 -5.52 -1.34
N GLU A 184 -13.43 -4.48 -2.12
CA GLU A 184 -12.52 -3.34 -2.36
C GLU A 184 -12.11 -2.56 -1.10
N GLY A 185 -12.91 -2.62 -0.03
CA GLY A 185 -12.52 -2.01 1.25
C GLY A 185 -11.25 -2.63 1.85
N GLN A 186 -11.02 -3.93 1.63
CA GLN A 186 -9.89 -4.66 2.20
C GLN A 186 -8.57 -4.40 1.47
N THR A 187 -8.61 -4.02 0.19
CA THR A 187 -7.38 -3.72 -0.58
C THR A 187 -6.61 -2.54 0.02
N ARG A 188 -7.34 -1.62 0.68
CA ARG A 188 -6.81 -0.43 1.37
C ARG A 188 -6.17 -0.74 2.74
N CYS A 189 -6.47 -1.89 3.32
CA CYS A 189 -5.86 -2.33 4.58
C CYS A 189 -4.45 -2.91 4.36
N LEU A 190 -4.06 -3.22 3.12
CA LEU A 190 -2.73 -3.71 2.77
C LEU A 190 -1.85 -2.55 2.34
N LYS A 191 -0.59 -2.57 2.77
CA LYS A 191 0.43 -1.59 2.40
C LYS A 191 1.74 -2.29 2.09
N PHE A 192 2.42 -1.83 1.05
CA PHE A 192 3.82 -2.16 0.86
C PHE A 192 4.66 -1.45 1.91
N VAL A 193 5.72 -2.11 2.35
CA VAL A 193 6.71 -1.54 3.26
C VAL A 193 8.11 -1.83 2.75
N GLU A 194 9.01 -0.87 2.96
CA GLU A 194 10.43 -1.02 2.64
C GLU A 194 11.32 -0.70 3.85
N THR A 195 12.54 -1.26 3.86
CA THR A 195 13.63 -0.81 4.75
C THR A 195 14.99 -1.11 4.12
N PRO A 196 16.03 -0.26 4.34
CA PRO A 196 17.39 -0.58 3.94
C PRO A 196 17.86 -1.94 4.50
N MET A 197 18.82 -2.58 3.82
CA MET A 197 19.45 -3.82 4.31
C MET A 197 20.46 -3.55 5.45
N LYS A 198 20.08 -2.75 6.44
CA LYS A 198 20.92 -2.33 7.57
C LYS A 198 20.10 -2.37 8.85
N TYR A 199 20.63 -3.01 9.89
CA TYR A 199 20.00 -3.04 11.21
C TYR A 199 19.99 -1.64 11.86
N PRO A 200 18.91 -1.24 12.57
CA PRO A 200 17.67 -1.98 12.79
C PRO A 200 16.77 -2.00 11.54
N TYR A 201 16.15 -3.16 11.27
CA TYR A 201 15.27 -3.37 10.11
C TYR A 201 13.89 -2.75 10.34
N GLN A 202 13.85 -1.42 10.39
CA GLN A 202 12.64 -0.62 10.60
C GLN A 202 11.94 -0.35 9.29
N PHE A 203 10.81 -1.03 9.09
CA PHE A 203 9.95 -0.89 7.92
C PHE A 203 9.12 0.39 7.98
N ILE A 204 9.12 1.11 6.86
CA ILE A 204 8.24 2.26 6.62
C ILE A 204 7.24 1.92 5.51
N PRO A 205 5.97 2.38 5.58
CA PRO A 205 5.05 2.27 4.46
C PRO A 205 5.56 3.06 3.27
N ILE A 206 5.40 2.51 2.07
CA ILE A 206 5.67 3.23 0.82
C ILE A 206 4.36 3.49 0.07
N GLU A 207 4.30 4.63 -0.63
CA GLU A 207 3.15 4.97 -1.46
C GLU A 207 3.18 4.23 -2.80
N GLY A 208 2.00 3.93 -3.33
CA GLY A 208 1.82 3.23 -4.60
C GLY A 208 1.72 1.72 -4.48
N GLY A 209 1.91 1.05 -5.62
CA GLY A 209 1.53 -0.34 -5.81
C GLY A 209 0.01 -0.55 -5.86
N SER A 210 -0.43 -1.79 -5.98
CA SER A 210 -1.85 -2.16 -6.02
C SER A 210 -2.12 -3.58 -5.51
N PHE A 211 -3.30 -3.76 -4.91
CA PHE A 211 -3.88 -5.04 -4.50
C PHE A 211 -5.24 -5.20 -5.19
N ARG A 212 -5.67 -6.43 -5.48
CA ARG A 212 -6.94 -6.69 -6.20
C ARG A 212 -7.77 -7.74 -5.48
N VAL A 213 -9.09 -7.53 -5.45
CA VAL A 213 -10.06 -8.52 -4.96
C VAL A 213 -9.89 -9.85 -5.71
N GLY A 214 -9.98 -10.97 -4.99
CA GLY A 214 -9.75 -12.32 -5.50
C GLY A 214 -8.28 -12.68 -5.79
N ASN A 215 -7.36 -11.70 -5.84
CA ASN A 215 -5.94 -11.96 -6.01
C ASN A 215 -5.26 -12.19 -4.64
N ARG A 216 -4.11 -12.87 -4.68
CA ARG A 216 -3.19 -13.05 -3.55
C ARG A 216 -1.84 -12.37 -3.77
N TYR A 217 -1.68 -11.64 -4.88
CA TYR A 217 -0.48 -10.87 -5.19
C TYR A 217 -0.78 -9.38 -5.12
N GLY A 218 0.08 -8.65 -4.41
CA GLY A 218 0.24 -7.21 -4.59
C GLY A 218 1.31 -6.92 -5.63
N SER A 219 1.06 -5.95 -6.51
CA SER A 219 2.01 -5.49 -7.53
C SER A 219 2.60 -4.12 -7.15
N LEU A 220 3.92 -3.97 -7.23
CA LEU A 220 4.66 -2.76 -6.88
C LEU A 220 5.69 -2.40 -7.96
N THR A 221 5.75 -1.13 -8.35
CA THR A 221 6.75 -0.60 -9.28
C THR A 221 7.93 -0.03 -8.50
N ALA A 222 9.13 -0.57 -8.71
CA ALA A 222 10.33 -0.25 -7.91
C ALA A 222 11.54 0.14 -8.79
N ILE A 223 12.24 1.21 -8.38
CA ILE A 223 13.53 1.65 -8.97
C ILE A 223 14.69 1.57 -7.97
N LYS A 224 14.39 1.40 -6.68
CA LYS A 224 15.35 1.11 -5.62
C LYS A 224 14.99 -0.25 -5.04
N PHE A 225 16.00 -0.98 -4.62
CA PHE A 225 15.83 -2.32 -4.09
C PHE A 225 16.55 -2.47 -2.75
N CYS A 226 15.89 -3.19 -1.86
CA CYS A 226 16.11 -3.20 -0.41
C CYS A 226 15.27 -4.36 0.19
N LEU A 227 15.04 -4.39 1.50
CA LEU A 227 14.05 -5.31 2.08
C LEU A 227 12.63 -4.79 1.77
N ASN A 228 11.83 -5.59 1.08
CA ASN A 228 10.45 -5.28 0.69
C ASN A 228 9.47 -6.29 1.28
N ALA A 229 8.29 -5.84 1.71
CA ALA A 229 7.22 -6.72 2.18
C ALA A 229 5.84 -6.08 2.05
N ILE A 230 4.80 -6.84 2.41
CA ILE A 230 3.41 -6.38 2.55
C ILE A 230 3.00 -6.54 4.01
N VAL A 231 2.44 -5.47 4.59
CA VAL A 231 1.74 -5.51 5.87
C VAL A 231 0.24 -5.31 5.69
N ALA A 232 -0.55 -5.83 6.61
CA ALA A 232 -1.97 -5.50 6.76
C ALA A 232 -2.22 -4.74 8.05
N GLU A 233 -3.10 -3.74 8.02
CA GLU A 233 -3.63 -3.09 9.21
C GLU A 233 -4.44 -4.08 10.04
N MET A 234 -4.10 -4.18 11.32
CA MET A 234 -4.90 -4.92 12.29
C MET A 234 -6.09 -4.05 12.66
N SER A 235 -7.30 -4.49 12.33
CA SER A 235 -8.48 -3.99 13.02
C SER A 235 -8.29 -4.26 14.52
N ASN A 236 -8.56 -3.27 15.36
CA ASN A 236 -8.69 -3.47 16.81
C ASN A 236 -9.92 -4.34 17.06
N GLY A 237 -9.79 -5.65 16.86
CA GLY A 237 -10.68 -6.63 17.45
C GLY A 237 -10.54 -6.51 18.96
N ASP A 238 -11.66 -6.20 19.61
CA ASP A 238 -11.73 -5.87 21.03
C ASP A 238 -11.04 -6.96 21.88
N ARG A 239 -9.90 -6.60 22.48
CA ARG A 239 -9.11 -7.45 23.36
C ARG A 239 -8.96 -6.83 24.74
N ASP A 240 -10.08 -6.40 25.31
CA ASP A 240 -10.29 -6.59 26.74
C ASP A 240 -11.17 -7.83 27.00
N SER A 241 -10.63 -9.00 26.63
CA SER A 241 -11.09 -10.26 27.22
C SER A 241 -10.12 -10.64 28.34
N SER A 242 -10.16 -9.84 29.41
CA SER A 242 -9.73 -10.23 30.75
C SER A 242 -10.55 -11.43 31.25
N LYS A 243 -10.29 -12.61 30.68
CA LYS A 243 -10.81 -13.89 31.16
C LYS A 243 -9.78 -14.50 32.08
N ASN A 244 -10.13 -14.53 33.36
CA ASN A 244 -9.31 -15.11 34.41
C ASN A 244 -8.87 -16.54 34.09
N LEU A 245 -7.67 -16.83 34.55
CA LEU A 245 -7.10 -18.16 34.59
C LEU A 245 -7.87 -18.98 35.64
N GLU A 246 -8.77 -19.86 35.21
CA GLU A 246 -9.32 -20.91 36.08
C GLU A 246 -8.77 -22.26 35.61
N THR A 247 -7.96 -22.86 36.49
CA THR A 247 -7.32 -24.16 36.31
C THR A 247 -8.35 -25.29 36.38
N PRO A 248 -8.23 -26.36 35.57
CA PRO A 248 -9.02 -27.57 35.76
C PRO A 248 -8.53 -28.30 37.01
N SER A 249 -9.40 -28.42 38.03
CA SER A 249 -9.19 -29.35 39.14
C SER A 249 -9.73 -30.72 38.78
N GLU A 250 -8.87 -31.73 38.74
CA GLU A 250 -9.29 -33.14 38.76
C GLU A 250 -9.86 -33.47 40.14
N ASP A 251 -11.08 -34.03 40.22
CA ASP A 251 -11.33 -35.12 41.19
C ASP A 251 -12.56 -36.00 40.84
N SER A 252 -12.25 -37.18 40.31
CA SER A 252 -12.77 -38.51 40.67
C SER A 252 -14.14 -38.68 41.36
N LYS A 253 -15.11 -39.29 40.66
CA LYS A 253 -15.75 -40.62 40.96
C LYS A 253 -16.99 -40.82 40.05
N HIS A 254 -17.02 -41.86 39.21
CA HIS A 254 -17.51 -43.21 39.51
C HIS A 254 -18.97 -43.26 40.00
N ASP A 255 -19.86 -43.77 39.14
CA ASP A 255 -20.67 -44.94 39.48
C ASP A 255 -20.99 -45.78 38.23
N VAL A 256 -21.36 -47.05 38.46
CA VAL A 256 -21.32 -48.14 37.45
C VAL A 256 -22.69 -48.83 37.35
N MET A 257 -23.12 -49.18 36.13
CA MET A 257 -23.78 -50.44 35.70
C MET A 257 -24.30 -50.25 34.25
N GLU A 258 -23.93 -51.11 33.28
CA GLU A 258 -24.58 -52.41 32.94
C GLU A 258 -26.07 -52.24 32.55
N THR A 259 -26.64 -52.85 31.52
CA THR A 259 -26.24 -53.84 30.46
C THR A 259 -27.30 -53.73 29.32
N ASP A 260 -27.25 -54.35 28.13
CA ASP A 260 -26.39 -55.39 27.53
C ASP A 260 -26.40 -55.30 25.98
N THR A 261 -25.81 -56.29 25.28
CA THR A 261 -26.10 -56.89 23.95
C THR A 261 -26.74 -56.06 22.80
N SER A 262 -26.39 -56.22 21.52
CA SER A 262 -25.79 -57.39 20.84
C SER A 262 -24.98 -57.01 19.58
N GLY A 263 -24.01 -57.86 19.17
CA GLY A 263 -23.60 -57.97 17.76
C GLY A 263 -24.74 -58.54 16.89
N VAL A 264 -24.59 -58.90 15.62
CA VAL A 264 -23.44 -59.20 14.73
C VAL A 264 -23.90 -58.81 13.31
N ASP A 265 -23.08 -58.36 12.37
CA ASP A 265 -22.42 -59.13 11.29
C ASP A 265 -21.81 -58.06 10.34
N GLY A 266 -20.76 -58.25 9.55
CA GLY A 266 -20.21 -59.49 9.00
C GLY A 266 -19.77 -59.19 7.57
N GLY A 267 -18.55 -58.68 7.38
CA GLY A 267 -18.01 -58.47 6.04
C GLY A 267 -17.54 -59.81 5.44
N HIS A 268 -17.89 -60.08 4.18
CA HIS A 268 -17.23 -61.08 3.34
C HIS A 268 -17.39 -60.73 1.85
N GLN A 269 -16.25 -60.78 1.14
CA GLN A 269 -16.07 -60.81 -0.32
C GLN A 269 -16.38 -59.52 -1.11
#